data_AF-A0A0D0QCW9-F1
#
_entry.id   AF-A0A0D0QCW9-F1
#
_cell.length_a   1.000
_cell.length_b   1.000
_cell.length_c   1.000
_cell.angle_alpha   90.00
_cell.angle_beta   90.00
_cell.angle_gamma   90.00
#
_symmetry.space_group_name_H-M   'P 1'
#
loop_
_entity.id
_entity.type
_entity.pdbx_description
1 polymer ?
#
loop_
_entity_poly.entity_id
_entity_poly.type
_entity_poly.pdbx_seq_one_letter_code
_entity_poly.pdbx_strand_id
1 'polypeptide(L)'
;MSALPDLRPDPRPPVRKRVTVPLPPRDAFDLFTRGIARWWPDSHTRQRRARRPSRPDLTPYEPREGGRIVETTPPEGRRVTWATITRWGGGPAAGGGLAPRWRGRDRPS
;
A
#
# COMPACT_ATOMS: atom_id res chain seq x y z
N MET A 1 9.51 -29.75 -1.60
CA MET A 1 8.04 -29.59 -1.61
C MET A 1 7.68 -28.43 -0.69
N SER A 2 7.50 -27.21 -1.21
CA SER A 2 6.97 -26.11 -0.40
C SER A 2 5.49 -26.36 -0.13
N ALA A 3 5.09 -26.35 1.14
CA ALA A 3 3.70 -26.42 1.55
C ALA A 3 2.93 -25.24 0.94
N LEU A 4 1.77 -25.53 0.34
CA LEU A 4 0.82 -24.50 -0.05
C LEU A 4 0.43 -23.70 1.21
N PRO A 5 0.43 -22.36 1.16
CA PRO A 5 0.03 -21.57 2.31
C PRO A 5 -1.38 -21.96 2.73
N ASP A 6 -1.57 -22.14 4.02
CA ASP A 6 -2.86 -22.45 4.63
C ASP A 6 -3.89 -21.36 4.25
N LEU A 7 -4.82 -21.70 3.34
CA LEU A 7 -5.83 -20.81 2.79
C LEU A 7 -7.07 -20.68 3.68
N ARG A 8 -6.99 -21.08 4.95
CA ARG A 8 -8.11 -20.91 5.89
C ARG A 8 -8.57 -19.45 5.88
N PRO A 9 -9.84 -19.15 5.54
CA PRO A 9 -10.32 -17.79 5.48
C PRO A 9 -10.20 -17.14 6.85
N ASP A 10 -9.76 -15.88 6.88
CA ASP A 10 -9.70 -15.11 8.11
C ASP A 10 -11.11 -15.07 8.72
N PRO A 11 -11.32 -15.54 9.96
CA PRO A 11 -12.65 -15.56 10.57
C PRO A 11 -13.22 -14.14 10.81
N ARG A 12 -12.37 -13.10 10.69
CA ARG A 12 -12.81 -11.71 10.80
C ARG A 12 -13.50 -11.26 9.51
N PRO A 13 -14.69 -10.64 9.60
CA PRO A 13 -15.35 -10.11 8.41
C PRO A 13 -14.51 -9.01 7.76
N PRO A 14 -14.58 -8.86 6.43
CA PRO A 14 -13.80 -7.85 5.73
C PRO A 14 -14.22 -6.45 6.16
N VAL A 15 -13.24 -5.59 6.46
CA VAL A 15 -13.48 -4.18 6.72
C VAL A 15 -13.85 -3.47 5.41
N ARG A 16 -15.01 -2.82 5.38
CA ARG A 16 -15.48 -2.03 4.22
C ARG A 16 -15.58 -0.55 4.60
N LYS A 17 -14.97 0.30 3.78
CA LYS A 17 -15.06 1.77 3.91
C LYS A 17 -15.40 2.36 2.55
N ARG A 18 -16.16 3.46 2.56
CA ARG A 18 -16.57 4.20 1.37
C ARG A 18 -16.45 5.69 1.63
N VAL A 19 -15.90 6.42 0.67
CA VAL A 19 -15.83 7.88 0.65
C VAL A 19 -16.23 8.34 -0.74
N THR A 20 -17.06 9.36 -0.83
CA THR A 20 -17.43 10.01 -2.09
C THR A 20 -16.58 11.26 -2.26
N VAL A 21 -16.00 11.44 -3.45
CA VAL A 21 -15.15 12.59 -3.79
C VAL A 21 -15.68 13.28 -5.04
N PRO A 22 -15.54 14.62 -5.16
CA PRO A 22 -16.01 15.37 -6.32
C PRO A 22 -14.98 15.34 -7.46
N LEU A 23 -14.46 14.16 -7.79
CA LEU A 23 -13.49 13.97 -8.87
C LEU A 23 -13.96 12.85 -9.82
N PRO A 24 -13.70 12.97 -11.13
CA PRO A 24 -13.83 11.85 -12.04
C PRO A 24 -13.04 10.64 -11.55
N PRO A 25 -13.53 9.40 -11.76
CA PRO A 25 -12.88 8.20 -11.26
C PRO A 25 -11.39 8.04 -11.63
N ARG A 26 -10.99 8.50 -12.83
CA ARG A 26 -9.59 8.47 -13.26
C ARG A 26 -8.72 9.40 -12.41
N ASP A 27 -9.17 10.63 -12.20
CA ASP A 27 -8.43 11.64 -11.45
C ASP A 27 -8.36 11.26 -9.96
N ALA A 28 -9.44 10.70 -9.42
CA ALA A 28 -9.45 10.15 -8.07
C ALA A 28 -8.45 8.99 -7.91
N PHE A 29 -8.37 8.09 -8.89
CA PHE A 29 -7.41 6.98 -8.90
C PHE A 29 -5.96 7.49 -8.99
N ASP A 30 -5.68 8.43 -9.90
CA ASP A 30 -4.36 9.04 -10.05
C ASP A 30 -3.95 9.79 -8.77
N LEU A 31 -4.85 10.57 -8.17
CA LEU A 31 -4.58 11.28 -6.92
C LEU A 31 -4.29 10.30 -5.77
N PHE A 32 -5.11 9.26 -5.62
CA PHE A 32 -4.95 8.26 -4.57
C PHE A 32 -3.61 7.52 -4.70
N THR A 33 -3.26 7.10 -5.90
CA THR A 33 -2.08 6.25 -6.14
C THR A 33 -0.78 7.04 -6.24
N ARG A 34 -0.78 8.22 -6.85
CA ARG A 34 0.43 9.05 -6.96
C ARG A 34 0.66 9.91 -5.72
N GLY A 35 -0.40 10.26 -5.01
CA GLY A 35 -0.37 11.13 -3.84
C GLY A 35 -0.19 10.42 -2.50
N ILE A 36 0.13 9.12 -2.47
CA ILE A 36 0.18 8.33 -1.22
C ILE A 36 1.04 8.96 -0.13
N ALA A 37 2.19 9.52 -0.47
CA ALA A 37 3.07 10.19 0.50
C ALA A 37 2.40 11.40 1.22
N ARG A 38 1.34 11.98 0.66
CA ARG A 38 0.63 13.15 1.22
C ARG A 38 -0.42 12.78 2.26
N TRP A 39 -1.02 11.59 2.13
CA TRP A 39 -2.14 11.17 2.98
C TRP A 39 -1.82 9.94 3.84
N TRP A 40 -0.74 9.23 3.55
CA TRP A 40 -0.31 8.10 4.37
C TRP A 40 -0.04 8.59 5.80
N PRO A 41 -0.67 8.01 6.83
CA PRO A 41 -0.51 8.51 8.17
C PRO A 41 0.93 8.36 8.64
N ASP A 42 1.53 9.43 9.17
CA ASP A 42 2.89 9.40 9.72
C ASP A 42 3.07 8.30 10.79
N SER A 43 2.01 7.96 11.52
CA SER A 43 1.97 6.89 12.53
C SER A 43 2.18 5.47 11.96
N HIS A 44 2.02 5.31 10.65
CA HIS A 44 2.14 4.05 9.93
C HIS A 44 3.49 3.92 9.20
N THR A 45 4.44 4.82 9.47
CA THR A 45 5.79 4.78 8.92
C THR A 45 6.77 4.10 9.88
N ARG A 46 7.82 3.45 9.36
CA ARG A 46 8.86 2.87 10.22
C ARG A 46 9.71 3.93 10.88
N GLN A 47 9.92 5.07 10.23
CA GLN A 47 10.74 6.15 10.78
C GLN A 47 10.17 6.79 12.04
N ARG A 48 8.87 7.06 12.07
CA ARG A 48 8.21 7.59 13.29
C ARG A 48 8.27 6.59 14.44
N ARG A 49 8.25 5.28 14.15
CA ARG A 49 8.45 4.22 15.17
C ARG A 49 9.88 4.20 15.70
N ALA A 50 10.88 4.52 14.87
CA ALA A 50 12.27 4.65 15.26
C ALA A 50 12.62 6.02 15.91
N ARG A 51 11.61 6.88 16.16
CA ARG A 51 11.78 8.26 16.66
C ARG A 51 12.81 9.08 15.86
N ARG A 52 12.91 8.82 14.55
CA ARG A 52 13.80 9.57 13.67
C ARG A 52 13.11 10.86 13.22
N PRO A 53 13.82 12.01 13.18
CA PRO A 53 13.23 13.31 12.85
C PRO A 53 12.93 13.49 11.35
N SER A 54 13.50 12.66 10.49
CA SER A 54 13.28 12.71 9.04
C SER A 54 11.92 12.13 8.66
N ARG A 55 11.27 12.73 7.66
CA ARG A 55 10.09 12.15 7.02
C ARG A 55 10.51 11.01 6.09
N PRO A 56 9.74 9.90 6.07
CA PRO A 56 10.08 8.79 5.19
C PRO A 56 9.72 9.13 3.77
N ASP A 57 10.58 8.70 2.86
CA ASP A 57 10.27 8.81 1.44
C ASP A 57 9.46 7.56 1.04
N LEU A 58 8.14 7.73 1.00
CA LEU A 58 7.22 6.69 0.56
C LEU A 58 7.03 6.82 -0.94
N THR A 59 7.43 5.79 -1.68
CA THR A 59 7.28 5.78 -3.12
C THR A 59 5.79 5.73 -3.48
N PRO A 60 5.37 6.46 -4.53
CA PRO A 60 4.09 6.21 -5.19
C PRO A 60 3.90 4.74 -5.53
N TYR A 61 2.64 4.33 -5.72
CA TYR A 61 2.37 2.99 -6.23
C TYR A 61 3.06 2.82 -7.59
N GLU A 62 3.89 1.79 -7.73
CA GLU A 62 4.43 1.43 -9.04
C GLU A 62 3.26 0.96 -9.94
N PRO A 63 2.97 1.61 -11.08
CA PRO A 63 1.68 1.51 -11.76
C PRO A 63 1.54 0.27 -12.65
N ARG A 64 1.70 -0.92 -12.05
CA ARG A 64 1.64 -2.22 -12.73
C ARG A 64 1.41 -3.35 -11.74
N GLU A 65 0.94 -4.49 -12.24
CA GLU A 65 0.98 -5.74 -11.49
C GLU A 65 2.43 -6.13 -11.17
N GLY A 66 2.64 -6.68 -9.96
CA GLY A 66 3.96 -6.90 -9.39
C GLY A 66 4.67 -5.63 -8.92
N GLY A 67 4.06 -4.45 -9.11
CA GLY A 67 4.52 -3.18 -8.56
C GLY A 67 4.56 -3.18 -7.03
N ARG A 68 5.31 -2.26 -6.43
CA ARG A 68 5.51 -2.20 -4.97
C ARG A 68 5.17 -0.83 -4.40
N ILE A 69 4.84 -0.82 -3.11
CA ILE A 69 4.84 0.38 -2.27
C ILE A 69 6.05 0.23 -1.35
N VAL A 70 7.01 1.15 -1.43
CA VAL A 70 8.28 1.07 -0.71
C VAL A 70 8.47 2.32 0.13
N GLU A 71 8.82 2.14 1.40
CA GLU A 71 9.34 3.22 2.24
C GLU A 71 10.86 3.15 2.26
N THR A 72 11.49 4.30 1.99
CA THR A 72 12.93 4.47 2.13
C THR A 72 13.21 5.27 3.40
N THR A 73 14.06 4.72 4.26
CA THR A 73 14.49 5.34 5.53
C THR A 73 15.84 6.03 5.34
N PRO A 74 15.91 7.37 5.23
CA PRO A 74 17.16 8.10 5.38
C PRO A 74 17.78 7.97 6.79
N PRO A 75 19.12 8.14 6.93
CA PRO A 75 20.09 8.45 5.87
C PRO A 75 20.64 7.22 5.12
N GLU A 76 20.54 6.02 5.70
CA GLU A 76 21.14 4.78 5.18
C GLU A 76 20.40 4.20 3.96
N GLY A 77 19.28 4.79 3.54
CA GLY A 77 18.54 4.39 2.36
C GLY A 77 17.85 3.03 2.47
N ARG A 78 17.64 2.52 3.70
CA ARG A 78 17.02 1.21 3.89
C ARG A 78 15.61 1.19 3.32
N ARG A 79 15.34 0.25 2.41
CA ARG A 79 14.07 0.08 1.73
C ARG A 79 13.22 -0.98 2.42
N VAL A 80 11.96 -0.65 2.67
CA VAL A 80 10.96 -1.56 3.23
C VAL A 80 9.78 -1.64 2.27
N THR A 81 9.51 -2.84 1.76
CA THR A 81 8.30 -3.06 0.96
C THR A 81 7.09 -3.23 1.87
N TRP A 82 6.10 -2.35 1.72
CA TRP A 82 4.84 -2.41 2.46
C TRP A 82 3.80 -3.32 1.78
N ALA A 83 3.75 -3.28 0.45
CA ALA A 83 2.80 -4.06 -0.33
C ALA A 83 3.33 -4.41 -1.71
N THR A 84 2.74 -5.44 -2.30
CA THR A 84 2.89 -5.78 -3.72
C THR A 84 1.54 -5.68 -4.40
N ILE A 85 1.47 -4.98 -5.53
CA ILE A 85 0.25 -4.80 -6.31
C ILE A 85 -0.04 -6.08 -7.07
N THR A 86 -1.22 -6.65 -6.82
CA THR A 86 -1.72 -7.87 -7.49
C THR A 86 -2.73 -7.56 -8.59
N ARG A 87 -3.25 -6.33 -8.63
CA ARG A 87 -4.10 -5.82 -9.71
C ARG A 87 -3.92 -4.32 -9.85
N TRP A 88 -3.81 -3.84 -11.08
CA TRP A 88 -3.74 -2.43 -11.42
C TRP A 88 -4.71 -2.11 -12.56
N GLY A 89 -5.78 -1.37 -12.26
CA GLY A 89 -6.73 -0.92 -13.27
C GLY A 89 -7.03 0.57 -13.12
N GLY A 90 -6.54 1.37 -14.07
CA GLY A 90 -6.74 2.81 -14.11
C GLY A 90 -8.11 3.18 -14.67
N GLY A 91 -9.11 3.31 -13.80
CA GLY A 91 -10.40 3.91 -14.11
C GLY A 91 -11.52 2.96 -14.61
N PRO A 92 -12.74 3.50 -14.74
CA PRO A 92 -14.00 2.74 -14.78
C PRO A 92 -14.23 1.97 -16.09
N ALA A 93 -13.56 2.35 -17.19
CA ALA A 93 -13.72 1.69 -18.48
C ALA A 93 -13.17 0.25 -18.55
N ALA A 94 -12.34 -0.15 -17.57
CA ALA A 94 -11.67 -1.46 -17.56
C ALA A 94 -12.09 -2.38 -16.40
N GLY A 95 -13.25 -2.13 -15.76
CA GLY A 95 -13.55 -2.79 -14.47
C GLY A 95 -12.43 -2.58 -13.45
N GLY A 96 -11.78 -1.40 -13.52
CA GLY A 96 -10.49 -1.12 -12.93
C GLY A 96 -10.55 -1.02 -11.41
N GLY A 97 -9.55 -1.60 -10.75
CA GLY A 97 -9.39 -1.53 -9.30
C GLY A 97 -7.93 -1.69 -8.95
N LEU A 98 -7.56 -1.18 -7.78
CA LEU A 98 -6.25 -1.37 -7.18
C LEU A 98 -6.35 -2.45 -6.12
N ALA A 99 -5.54 -3.51 -6.24
CA ALA A 99 -5.43 -4.52 -5.20
C ALA A 99 -3.96 -4.62 -4.73
N PRO A 100 -3.62 -4.02 -3.57
CA PRO A 100 -2.34 -4.23 -2.92
C PRO A 100 -2.45 -5.41 -1.94
N ARG A 101 -1.56 -6.39 -2.07
CA ARG A 101 -1.29 -7.37 -1.02
C ARG A 101 -0.35 -6.76 0.00
N TRP A 102 -0.91 -6.33 1.12
CA TRP A 102 -0.15 -5.79 2.24
C TRP A 102 0.69 -6.89 2.90
N ARG A 103 1.92 -6.55 3.27
CA ARG A 103 2.73 -7.40 4.14
C ARG A 103 2.26 -7.15 5.57
N GLY A 104 1.73 -8.20 6.20
CA GLY A 104 1.50 -8.19 7.64
C GLY A 104 2.81 -7.92 8.37
N ARG A 105 2.74 -7.40 9.60
CA ARG A 105 3.88 -7.53 10.50
C ARG A 105 4.19 -9.02 10.60
N ASP A 106 5.43 -9.43 10.36
CA ASP A 106 5.92 -10.66 10.96
C ASP A 106 5.58 -10.56 12.45
N ARG A 107 4.69 -11.43 12.92
CA ARG A 107 4.47 -11.56 14.35
C ARG A 107 5.82 -11.99 14.92
N PRO A 108 6.35 -11.35 15.97
CA PRO A 108 7.40 -12.02 16.73
C PRO A 108 6.80 -13.34 17.20
N SER A 109 7.52 -14.42 16.90
CA SER A 109 7.25 -15.77 17.41
C SER A 109 7.12 -15.76 18.93
#